data_AF-A0AAE9A5F6-F1
#
_entry.id   AF-A0AAE9A5F6-F1
#
_cell.length_a   1.000
_cell.length_b   1.000
_cell.length_c   1.000
_cell.angle_alpha   90.00
_cell.angle_beta   90.00
_cell.angle_gamma   90.00
#
_symmetry.space_group_name_H-M   'P 1'
#
loop_
_entity.id
_entity.type
_entity.pdbx_description
1 polymer ?
#
loop_
_entity_poly.entity_id
_entity_poly.type
_entity_poly.pdbx_seq_one_letter_code
_entity_poly.pdbx_strand_id
1 'polypeptide(L)'
;MPNSSRTPDECGPIRPFLILFSVAGIFGSPLLLSATPTYDGFVYAAFSVSFTFHCVALFGALKQNQLALLASENILFFVLIAMFFLYGLLPIALSSWKASGKSSYKDYPWYPMPETKGMKTIHAETDFRSGVKVGVIAQVFLLSIATFFYVEYRLIQKLTQQIEQNNNQEDTEILAEKC
;
A
#
# COMPACT_ATOMS: atom_id res chain seq x y z
N MET A 1 -14.77 -28.97 38.11
CA MET A 1 -15.89 -28.48 37.27
C MET A 1 -15.40 -27.22 36.57
N PRO A 2 -15.14 -27.24 35.26
CA PRO A 2 -14.63 -26.06 34.57
C PRO A 2 -15.79 -25.17 34.14
N ASN A 3 -15.83 -23.94 34.66
CA ASN A 3 -16.65 -22.87 34.08
C ASN A 3 -15.90 -22.32 32.85
N SER A 4 -16.15 -22.95 31.70
CA SER A 4 -15.90 -22.34 30.40
C SER A 4 -17.01 -21.32 30.14
N SER A 5 -16.73 -20.05 30.44
CA SER A 5 -17.58 -18.92 30.06
C SER A 5 -16.73 -17.85 29.37
N ARG A 6 -16.04 -18.23 28.31
CA ARG A 6 -15.68 -17.27 27.27
C ARG A 6 -16.52 -17.60 26.04
N THR A 7 -17.62 -16.88 25.92
CA THR A 7 -18.37 -16.76 24.68
C THR A 7 -17.42 -16.32 23.55
N PRO A 8 -17.38 -17.00 22.40
CA PRO A 8 -16.49 -16.64 21.29
C PRO A 8 -17.10 -15.53 20.42
N ASP A 9 -17.63 -14.45 21.01
CA ASP A 9 -18.55 -13.54 20.28
C ASP A 9 -18.18 -12.04 20.31
N GLU A 10 -16.91 -11.68 20.54
CA GLU A 10 -16.42 -10.30 20.25
C GLU A 10 -15.27 -10.27 19.23
N CYS A 11 -15.10 -11.34 18.46
CA CYS A 11 -14.27 -11.32 17.28
C CYS A 11 -15.11 -10.91 16.07
N GLY A 12 -15.06 -9.64 15.66
CA GLY A 12 -15.73 -9.20 14.43
C GLY A 12 -15.30 -10.02 13.20
N PRO A 13 -15.92 -9.84 12.01
CA PRO A 13 -15.64 -10.62 10.80
C PRO A 13 -14.24 -10.40 10.19
N ILE A 14 -13.15 -10.54 10.95
CA ILE A 14 -11.77 -10.20 10.54
C ILE A 14 -11.35 -11.01 9.32
N ARG A 15 -11.59 -12.33 9.35
CA ARG A 15 -11.25 -13.24 8.25
C ARG A 15 -12.03 -12.93 6.96
N PRO A 16 -13.37 -12.82 6.95
CA PRO A 16 -14.10 -12.50 5.72
C PRO A 16 -13.77 -11.08 5.20
N PHE A 17 -13.49 -10.11 6.07
CA PHE A 17 -12.99 -8.81 5.61
C PHE A 17 -11.62 -8.93 4.94
N LEU A 18 -10.67 -9.64 5.55
CA LEU A 18 -9.34 -9.82 4.97
C LEU A 18 -9.41 -10.56 3.62
N ILE A 19 -10.29 -11.55 3.49
CA ILE A 19 -10.56 -12.24 2.22
C ILE A 19 -11.11 -11.24 1.20
N LEU A 20 -12.13 -10.46 1.56
CA LEU A 20 -12.73 -9.46 0.68
C LEU A 20 -11.68 -8.44 0.19
N PHE A 21 -10.88 -7.91 1.10
CA PHE A 21 -9.81 -6.96 0.79
C PHE A 21 -8.74 -7.58 -0.10
N SER A 22 -8.30 -8.80 0.19
CA SER A 22 -7.33 -9.51 -0.64
C SER A 22 -7.86 -9.79 -2.05
N VAL A 23 -9.13 -10.20 -2.18
CA VAL A 23 -9.77 -10.41 -3.48
C VAL A 23 -9.88 -9.08 -4.25
N ALA A 24 -10.32 -8.01 -3.58
CA ALA A 24 -10.37 -6.68 -4.18
C ALA A 24 -8.98 -6.21 -4.64
N GLY A 25 -7.93 -6.47 -3.85
CA GLY A 25 -6.55 -6.18 -4.19
C GLY A 25 -6.01 -6.98 -5.37
N ILE A 26 -6.37 -8.28 -5.49
CA ILE A 26 -6.02 -9.11 -6.65
C ILE A 26 -6.62 -8.54 -7.94
N PHE A 27 -7.91 -8.18 -7.92
CA PHE A 27 -8.58 -7.57 -9.08
C PHE A 27 -8.16 -6.12 -9.33
N GLY A 28 -7.77 -5.39 -8.28
CA GLY A 28 -7.28 -4.02 -8.36
C GLY A 28 -5.84 -3.92 -8.87
N SER A 29 -4.98 -4.92 -8.59
CA SER A 29 -3.56 -4.89 -8.97
C SER A 29 -3.33 -4.67 -10.48
N PRO A 30 -4.07 -5.33 -11.40
CA PRO A 30 -3.98 -5.05 -12.83
C PRO A 30 -4.25 -3.59 -13.23
N LEU A 31 -5.01 -2.82 -12.44
CA LEU A 31 -5.24 -1.39 -12.73
C LEU A 31 -3.95 -0.56 -12.66
N LEU A 32 -2.91 -1.04 -11.97
CA LEU A 32 -1.60 -0.38 -11.99
C LEU A 32 -0.97 -0.40 -13.38
N LEU A 33 -1.25 -1.44 -14.19
CA LEU A 33 -0.71 -1.56 -15.54
C LEU A 33 -1.37 -0.58 -16.53
N SER A 34 -2.59 -0.10 -16.24
CA SER A 34 -3.28 0.89 -17.09
C SER A 34 -2.97 2.34 -16.71
N ALA A 35 -2.29 2.56 -15.58
CA ALA A 35 -2.00 3.90 -15.06
C ALA A 35 -0.96 4.68 -15.88
N THR A 36 -0.14 3.99 -16.69
CA THR A 36 0.91 4.64 -17.51
C THR A 36 0.94 4.07 -18.92
N PRO A 37 0.98 4.92 -19.97
CA PRO A 37 1.12 4.45 -21.35
C PRO A 37 2.52 3.92 -21.67
N THR A 38 3.49 4.17 -20.79
CA THR A 38 4.86 3.66 -20.89
C THR A 38 5.06 2.49 -19.95
N TYR A 39 5.40 1.34 -20.51
CA TYR A 39 5.80 0.12 -19.81
C TYR A 39 7.13 0.32 -19.05
N ASP A 40 7.05 0.97 -17.89
CA ASP A 40 8.19 1.20 -17.00
C ASP A 40 8.38 0.00 -16.06
N GLY A 41 9.62 -0.43 -15.85
CA GLY A 41 9.95 -1.53 -14.95
C GLY A 41 9.45 -1.31 -13.52
N PHE A 42 9.34 -0.05 -13.10
CA PHE A 42 8.72 0.31 -11.82
C PHE A 42 7.26 -0.15 -11.71
N VAL A 43 6.47 0.03 -12.78
CA VAL A 43 5.04 -0.31 -12.79
C VAL A 43 4.84 -1.82 -12.74
N TYR A 44 5.66 -2.58 -13.45
CA TYR A 44 5.63 -4.05 -13.38
C TYR A 44 6.05 -4.58 -12.01
N ALA A 45 7.04 -3.95 -11.38
CA ALA A 45 7.45 -4.30 -10.02
C ALA A 45 6.31 -4.03 -9.03
N ALA A 46 5.68 -2.85 -9.11
CA ALA A 46 4.54 -2.49 -8.26
C ALA A 46 3.36 -3.46 -8.45
N PHE A 47 3.01 -3.77 -9.70
CA PHE A 47 2.00 -4.78 -10.02
C PHE A 47 2.34 -6.14 -9.41
N SER A 48 3.56 -6.64 -9.66
CA SER A 48 3.99 -7.97 -9.22
C SER A 48 3.98 -8.09 -7.69
N VAL A 49 4.48 -7.07 -6.99
CA VAL A 49 4.49 -7.02 -5.53
C VAL A 49 3.07 -6.97 -4.99
N SER A 50 2.23 -6.09 -5.51
CA SER A 50 0.82 -5.95 -5.07
C SER A 50 0.04 -7.25 -5.28
N PHE A 51 0.12 -7.84 -6.47
CA PHE A 51 -0.58 -9.07 -6.80
C PHE A 51 -0.11 -10.24 -5.94
N THR A 52 1.20 -10.43 -5.82
CA THR A 52 1.79 -11.52 -5.01
C THR A 52 1.41 -11.36 -3.54
N PHE A 53 1.49 -10.14 -3.01
CA PHE A 53 1.10 -9.83 -1.65
C PHE A 53 -0.35 -10.24 -1.36
N HIS A 54 -1.30 -9.82 -2.19
CA HIS A 54 -2.71 -10.15 -1.96
C HIS A 54 -3.00 -11.65 -2.14
N CYS A 55 -2.31 -12.35 -3.05
CA CYS A 55 -2.39 -13.80 -3.15
C CYS A 55 -1.89 -14.51 -1.87
N VAL A 56 -0.77 -14.07 -1.30
CA VAL A 56 -0.22 -14.62 -0.06
C VAL A 56 -1.13 -14.31 1.13
N ALA A 57 -1.64 -13.07 1.22
CA ALA A 57 -2.58 -12.67 2.27
C ALA A 57 -3.88 -13.49 2.20
N LEU A 58 -4.42 -13.71 0.99
CA LEU A 58 -5.59 -14.56 0.76
C LEU A 58 -5.32 -16.01 1.17
N PHE A 59 -4.17 -16.56 0.78
CA PHE A 59 -3.76 -17.90 1.19
C PHE A 59 -3.66 -18.02 2.72
N GLY A 60 -2.99 -17.07 3.37
CA GLY A 60 -2.89 -16.98 4.83
C GLY A 60 -4.26 -16.93 5.51
N ALA A 61 -5.19 -16.12 4.98
CA ALA A 61 -6.55 -16.00 5.50
C ALA A 61 -7.39 -17.27 5.28
N LEU A 62 -7.28 -17.93 4.12
CA LEU A 62 -8.04 -19.14 3.80
C LEU A 62 -7.54 -20.36 4.55
N LYS A 63 -6.21 -20.55 4.60
CA LYS A 63 -5.58 -21.72 5.24
C LYS A 63 -5.19 -21.49 6.70
N GLN A 64 -5.45 -20.31 7.25
CA GLN A 64 -5.00 -19.93 8.61
C GLN A 64 -3.50 -20.17 8.80
N ASN A 65 -2.71 -19.93 7.75
CA ASN A 65 -1.28 -20.17 7.78
C ASN A 65 -0.58 -18.96 8.42
N GLN A 66 -0.08 -19.15 9.65
CA GLN A 66 0.58 -18.10 10.44
C GLN A 66 1.80 -17.52 9.73
N LEU A 67 2.60 -18.36 9.08
CA LEU A 67 3.83 -17.93 8.38
C LEU A 67 3.51 -17.01 7.19
N ALA A 68 2.47 -17.35 6.43
CA ALA A 68 1.98 -16.51 5.33
C ALA A 68 1.46 -15.16 5.84
N LEU A 69 0.70 -15.16 6.94
CA LEU A 69 0.17 -13.93 7.55
C LEU A 69 1.28 -13.04 8.12
N LEU A 70 2.29 -13.62 8.79
CA LEU A 70 3.46 -12.88 9.28
C LEU A 70 4.29 -12.27 8.14
N ALA A 71 4.46 -13.00 7.04
CA ALA A 71 5.11 -12.47 5.84
C ALA A 71 4.34 -11.27 5.26
N SER A 72 3.02 -11.41 5.14
CA SER A 72 2.14 -10.31 4.70
C SER A 72 2.17 -9.10 5.64
N GLU A 73 2.19 -9.32 6.96
CA GLU A 73 2.29 -8.27 7.97
C GLU A 73 3.58 -7.46 7.80
N ASN A 74 4.73 -8.14 7.68
CA ASN A 74 6.03 -7.51 7.51
C ASN A 74 6.10 -6.70 6.21
N ILE A 75 5.58 -7.24 5.10
CA ILE A 75 5.52 -6.52 3.82
C ILE A 75 4.73 -5.23 3.98
N LEU A 76 3.51 -5.29 4.55
CA LEU A 76 2.67 -4.12 4.76
C LEU A 76 3.32 -3.08 5.68
N PHE A 77 4.04 -3.52 6.71
CA PHE A 77 4.77 -2.61 7.58
C PHE A 77 5.81 -1.78 6.80
N PHE A 78 6.61 -2.42 5.96
CA PHE A 78 7.57 -1.71 5.09
C PHE A 78 6.87 -0.81 4.06
N VAL A 79 5.76 -1.26 3.48
CA VAL A 79 4.95 -0.44 2.54
C VAL A 79 4.42 0.81 3.22
N LEU A 80 3.87 0.71 4.43
CA LEU A 80 3.36 1.85 5.19
C LEU A 80 4.47 2.85 5.55
N ILE A 81 5.66 2.37 5.91
CA ILE A 81 6.84 3.22 6.13
C ILE A 81 7.22 3.94 4.84
N ALA A 82 7.30 3.23 3.71
CA ALA A 82 7.63 3.84 2.42
C ALA A 82 6.59 4.90 2.03
N MET A 83 5.29 4.62 2.24
CA MET A 83 4.21 5.56 1.98
C MET A 83 4.30 6.82 2.83
N PHE A 84 4.71 6.71 4.10
CA PHE A 84 4.93 7.87 4.96
C PHE A 84 5.99 8.82 4.39
N PHE A 85 7.13 8.29 3.94
CA PHE A 85 8.16 9.11 3.30
C PHE A 85 7.68 9.70 1.97
N LEU A 86 7.01 8.89 1.14
CA LEU A 86 6.44 9.35 -0.12
C LEU A 86 5.42 10.48 0.09
N TYR A 87 4.60 10.41 1.13
CA TYR A 87 3.62 11.44 1.43
C TYR A 87 4.24 12.83 1.58
N GLY A 88 5.36 12.95 2.30
CA GLY A 88 6.06 14.23 2.47
C GLY A 88 6.85 14.67 1.22
N LEU A 89 7.46 13.72 0.53
CA LEU A 89 8.39 14.01 -0.57
C LEU A 89 7.71 14.22 -1.93
N LEU A 90 6.54 13.61 -2.16
CA LEU A 90 5.86 13.64 -3.46
C LEU A 90 5.54 15.05 -3.99
N PRO A 91 4.98 16.00 -3.22
CA PRO A 91 4.72 17.35 -3.74
C PRO A 91 6.01 18.11 -4.05
N ILE A 92 7.07 17.89 -3.27
CA ILE A 92 8.38 18.51 -3.51
C ILE A 92 8.98 17.93 -4.81
N ALA A 93 9.00 16.60 -4.94
CA ALA A 93 9.53 15.93 -6.11
C ALA A 93 8.80 16.33 -7.40
N LEU A 94 7.46 16.36 -7.39
CA LEU A 94 6.66 16.71 -8.56
C LEU A 94 6.78 18.19 -8.93
N SER A 95 6.80 19.09 -7.94
CA SER A 95 7.00 20.52 -8.17
C SER A 95 8.39 20.83 -8.70
N SER A 96 9.44 20.23 -8.12
CA SER A 96 10.81 20.35 -8.63
C SER A 96 10.98 19.74 -10.02
N TRP A 97 10.37 18.59 -10.30
CA TRP A 97 10.42 17.96 -11.63
C TRP A 97 9.80 18.87 -12.69
N LYS A 98 8.59 19.39 -12.46
CA LYS A 98 7.93 20.32 -13.39
C LYS A 98 8.74 21.60 -13.57
N ALA A 99 9.18 22.23 -12.47
CA ALA A 99 9.95 23.47 -12.50
C ALA A 99 11.32 23.32 -13.19
N SER A 100 11.89 22.11 -13.25
CA SER A 100 13.16 21.85 -13.95
C SER A 100 13.09 21.99 -15.48
N GLY A 101 11.89 22.18 -16.05
CA GLY A 101 11.70 22.32 -17.50
C GLY A 101 11.83 21.02 -18.30
N LYS A 102 12.17 19.89 -17.63
CA LYS A 102 12.30 18.56 -18.26
C LYS A 102 10.98 18.05 -18.88
N SER A 103 9.84 18.58 -18.40
CA SER A 103 8.52 18.32 -18.99
C SER A 103 8.30 19.08 -20.30
N SER A 104 8.76 20.33 -20.41
CA SER A 104 8.44 21.22 -21.53
C SER A 104 9.30 20.97 -22.77
N TYR A 105 10.53 20.43 -22.60
CA TYR A 105 11.43 20.16 -23.72
C TYR A 105 10.96 19.03 -24.65
N LYS A 106 10.08 18.13 -24.17
CA LYS A 106 9.54 17.04 -24.99
C LYS A 106 8.39 17.45 -25.90
N ASP A 107 7.66 18.51 -25.56
CA ASP A 107 6.42 18.85 -26.25
C ASP A 107 6.65 19.77 -27.48
N TYR A 108 7.75 20.53 -27.54
CA TYR A 108 8.01 21.46 -28.65
C TYR A 108 9.52 21.56 -29.02
N PRO A 109 10.07 20.60 -29.82
CA PRO A 109 11.49 20.58 -30.18
C PRO A 109 11.94 21.73 -31.11
N TRP A 110 11.00 22.44 -31.74
CA TRP A 110 11.25 23.24 -32.95
C TRP A 110 11.05 24.76 -32.77
N TYR A 111 10.69 25.24 -31.58
CA TYR A 111 10.46 26.66 -31.33
C TYR A 111 11.50 27.23 -30.36
N PRO A 112 12.49 28.00 -30.83
CA PRO A 112 13.34 28.77 -29.94
C PRO A 112 12.51 29.94 -29.39
N MET A 113 11.96 29.81 -28.18
CA MET A 113 11.46 30.98 -27.47
C MET A 113 12.66 31.87 -27.09
N PRO A 114 12.61 33.19 -27.34
CA PRO A 114 13.65 34.10 -26.88
C PRO A 114 13.64 34.16 -25.35
N GLU A 115 14.49 33.37 -24.71
CA GLU A 115 14.53 33.23 -23.27
C GLU A 115 15.26 34.41 -22.61
N THR A 116 14.53 35.45 -22.22
CA THR A 116 15.06 36.45 -21.27
C THR A 116 15.08 35.86 -19.85
N LYS A 117 16.09 36.23 -19.03
CA LYS A 117 16.25 35.72 -17.65
C LYS A 117 14.97 35.85 -16.80
N GLY A 118 14.21 36.94 -16.97
CA GLY A 118 12.95 37.18 -16.25
C GLY A 118 11.78 36.29 -16.71
N MET A 119 11.76 35.87 -17.97
CA MET A 119 10.72 34.97 -18.49
C MET A 119 10.92 33.53 -18.02
N LYS A 120 12.19 33.08 -17.89
CA LYS A 120 12.53 31.77 -17.30
C LYS A 120 12.07 31.63 -15.85
N THR A 121 12.25 32.68 -15.04
CA THR A 121 11.87 32.65 -13.62
C THR A 121 10.36 32.59 -13.42
N ILE A 122 9.59 33.34 -14.23
CA ILE A 122 8.12 33.33 -14.16
C ILE A 122 7.57 31.95 -14.57
N HIS A 123 8.11 31.33 -15.62
CA HIS A 123 7.68 30.00 -16.06
C HIS A 123 7.97 28.93 -15.01
N ALA A 124 9.19 28.93 -14.45
CA ALA A 124 9.58 27.98 -13.40
C ALA A 124 8.70 28.12 -12.15
N GLU A 125 8.34 29.34 -11.75
CA GLU A 125 7.45 29.59 -10.62
C GLU A 125 6.02 29.09 -10.87
N THR A 126 5.46 29.36 -12.07
CA THR A 126 4.13 28.86 -12.42
C THR A 126 4.07 27.34 -12.49
N ASP A 127 5.13 26.71 -13.02
CA ASP A 127 5.24 25.25 -13.13
C ASP A 127 5.45 24.60 -11.77
N PHE A 128 6.27 25.21 -10.91
CA PHE A 128 6.42 24.79 -9.52
C PHE A 128 5.06 24.81 -8.81
N ARG A 129 4.32 25.93 -8.90
CA ARG A 129 3.00 26.06 -8.27
C ARG A 129 1.98 25.07 -8.82
N SER A 130 2.02 24.79 -10.13
CA SER A 130 1.22 23.74 -10.77
C SER A 130 1.58 22.35 -10.22
N GLY A 131 2.88 22.07 -10.08
CA GLY A 131 3.36 20.81 -9.51
C GLY A 131 2.98 20.63 -8.04
N VAL A 132 2.99 21.70 -7.23
CA VAL A 132 2.48 21.65 -5.85
C VAL A 132 1.00 21.26 -5.84
N LYS A 133 0.16 21.87 -6.68
CA LYS A 133 -1.28 21.52 -6.75
C LYS A 133 -1.49 20.05 -7.11
N VAL A 134 -0.80 19.56 -8.15
CA VAL A 134 -0.89 18.15 -8.56
C VAL A 134 -0.37 17.23 -7.45
N GLY A 135 0.72 17.61 -6.79
CA GLY A 135 1.27 16.86 -5.65
C GLY A 135 0.32 16.75 -4.47
N VAL A 136 -0.37 17.85 -4.11
CA VAL A 136 -1.40 17.84 -3.06
C VAL A 136 -2.58 16.94 -3.43
N ILE A 137 -3.03 16.97 -4.69
CA ILE A 137 -4.07 16.05 -5.17
C ILE A 137 -3.59 14.59 -5.03
N ALA A 138 -2.36 14.30 -5.47
CA ALA A 138 -1.78 12.96 -5.36
C ALA A 138 -1.62 12.50 -3.90
N GLN A 139 -1.33 13.41 -2.96
CA GLN A 139 -1.29 13.11 -1.52
C GLN A 139 -2.64 12.62 -0.98
N VAL A 140 -3.77 13.18 -1.45
CA VAL A 140 -5.10 12.73 -1.03
C VAL A 140 -5.33 11.29 -1.47
N PHE A 141 -5.00 10.95 -2.71
CA PHE A 141 -5.08 9.57 -3.20
C PHE A 141 -4.15 8.64 -2.44
N LEU A 142 -2.91 9.07 -2.20
CA LEU A 142 -1.93 8.30 -1.43
C LEU A 142 -2.42 8.01 0.00
N LEU A 143 -3.07 8.98 0.65
CA LEU A 143 -3.65 8.81 1.98
C LEU A 143 -4.77 7.77 2.00
N SER A 144 -5.65 7.78 0.98
CA SER A 144 -6.70 6.76 0.83
C SER A 144 -6.11 5.36 0.68
N ILE A 145 -5.08 5.20 -0.14
CA ILE A 145 -4.38 3.91 -0.33
C ILE A 145 -3.66 3.50 0.96
N ALA A 146 -2.97 4.42 1.64
CA ALA A 146 -2.30 4.15 2.91
C ALA A 146 -3.29 3.72 4.00
N THR A 147 -4.48 4.34 4.04
CA THR A 147 -5.55 3.96 4.96
C THR A 147 -6.05 2.55 4.68
N PHE A 148 -6.24 2.20 3.41
CA PHE A 148 -6.61 0.86 2.98
C PHE A 148 -5.57 -0.19 3.45
N PHE A 149 -4.28 0.04 3.17
CA PHE A 149 -3.21 -0.85 3.61
C PHE A 149 -3.06 -0.91 5.12
N TYR A 150 -3.32 0.18 5.84
CA TYR A 150 -3.33 0.18 7.30
C TYR A 150 -4.46 -0.69 7.87
N VAL A 151 -5.65 -0.65 7.27
CA VAL A 151 -6.76 -1.52 7.67
C VAL A 151 -6.41 -2.98 7.40
N GLU A 152 -5.89 -3.33 6.22
CA GLU A 152 -5.42 -4.69 5.93
C GLU A 152 -4.34 -5.15 6.91
N TYR A 153 -3.36 -4.30 7.23
CA TYR A 153 -2.31 -4.58 8.20
C TYR A 153 -2.89 -4.94 9.56
N ARG A 154 -3.85 -4.15 10.06
CA ARG A 154 -4.52 -4.41 11.34
C ARG A 154 -5.36 -5.69 11.32
N LEU A 155 -5.97 -6.03 10.19
CA LEU A 155 -6.73 -7.28 10.05
C LEU A 155 -5.80 -8.50 10.08
N ILE A 156 -4.69 -8.45 9.34
CA ILE A 156 -3.67 -9.51 9.33
C ILE A 156 -3.09 -9.69 10.73
N GLN A 157 -2.63 -8.61 11.36
CA GLN A 157 -2.05 -8.67 12.70
C GLN A 157 -2.99 -9.31 13.73
N LYS A 158 -4.28 -8.92 13.73
CA LYS A 158 -5.27 -9.53 14.63
C LYS A 158 -5.50 -11.01 14.32
N LEU A 159 -5.57 -11.39 13.05
CA LEU A 159 -5.78 -12.79 12.66
C LEU A 159 -4.57 -13.65 13.03
N THR A 160 -3.36 -13.15 12.82
CA THR A 160 -2.11 -13.81 13.24
C THR A 160 -2.11 -14.08 14.74
N GLN A 161 -2.43 -13.07 15.55
CA GLN A 161 -2.49 -13.19 17.02
C GLN A 161 -3.53 -14.24 17.47
N GLN A 162 -4.68 -14.30 16.80
CA GLN A 162 -5.72 -15.29 17.12
C GLN A 162 -5.29 -16.72 16.80
N ILE A 163 -4.62 -16.92 15.67
CA ILE A 163 -4.09 -18.25 15.31
C ILE A 163 -3.02 -18.69 16.31
N GLU A 164 -2.11 -17.79 16.69
CA GLU A 164 -1.08 -18.08 17.68
C GLU A 164 -1.66 -18.43 19.06
N GLN A 165 -2.68 -17.70 19.51
CA GLN A 165 -3.37 -17.99 20.77
C GLN A 165 -4.06 -19.36 20.74
N ASN A 166 -4.72 -19.72 19.63
CA ASN A 166 -5.40 -21.00 19.48
C ASN A 166 -4.41 -22.18 19.50
N ASN A 167 -3.28 -22.06 18.79
CA ASN A 167 -2.26 -23.12 18.76
C ASN A 167 -1.66 -23.37 20.15
N ASN A 168 -1.34 -22.30 20.90
CA ASN A 168 -0.80 -22.42 22.25
C ASN A 168 -1.80 -23.06 23.24
N GLN A 169 -3.10 -22.81 23.05
CA GLN A 169 -4.14 -23.44 23.87
C GLN A 169 -4.27 -24.93 23.56
N GLU A 170 -4.27 -25.33 22.28
CA GLU A 170 -4.33 -26.72 21.86
C GLU A 170 -3.14 -27.53 22.41
N ASP A 171 -1.92 -26.99 22.32
CA ASP A 171 -0.73 -27.62 22.89
C ASP A 171 -0.85 -27.83 24.41
N THR A 172 -1.42 -26.85 25.12
CA THR A 172 -1.62 -26.92 26.58
C THR A 172 -2.64 -27.99 26.96
N GLU A 173 -3.73 -28.11 26.21
CA GLU A 173 -4.77 -29.13 26.44
C GLU A 173 -4.22 -30.55 26.18
N ILE A 174 -3.44 -30.75 25.11
CA ILE A 174 -2.79 -32.03 24.79
C ILE A 174 -1.78 -32.44 25.89
N LEU A 175 -1.04 -31.48 26.44
CA LEU A 175 -0.12 -31.72 27.55
C LEU A 175 -0.87 -32.11 28.82
N ALA A 176 -2.02 -31.49 29.11
CA ALA A 176 -2.84 -31.80 30.27
C ALA A 176 -3.51 -33.18 30.19
N GLU A 177 -3.87 -33.67 29.00
CA GLU A 177 -4.45 -35.02 28.82
C GLU A 177 -3.41 -36.15 29.01
N LYS A 178 -2.12 -35.84 28.86
CA LYS A 178 -1.02 -36.81 29.00
C LYS A 178 -0.48 -36.93 30.42
N CYS A 179 -0.92 -36.10 31.38
CA CYS A 179 -0.50 -36.09 32.78
C CYS A 179 -1.58 -36.65 33.71
#